data_AF-A0A9E1MPU9-F1
#
_entry.id   AF-A0A9E1MPU9-F1
#
_cell.length_a   1.000
_cell.length_b   1.000
_cell.length_c   1.000
_cell.angle_alpha   90.00
_cell.angle_beta   90.00
_cell.angle_gamma   90.00
#
_symmetry.space_group_name_H-M   'P 1'
#
loop_
_entity.id
_entity.type
_entity.pdbx_description
1 polymer ?
#
loop_
_entity_poly.entity_id
_entity_poly.type
_entity_poly.pdbx_seq_one_letter_code
_entity_poly.pdbx_strand_id
1 'polypeptide(L)'
;MKNKISKKEKLVIGITAGTLVALAVSILTIKLTTGTDKYTNIEVSESEIQQYKEIIGNSMDVKKSILILFDSYDECMEFIEEHGLKENPHEQGKGTIPYMPDGFYNIVGKSKLEEFFDAAIDGEYTKEPIEYSGMYCYLKRLGVNSIIEDEEELKKLIMEDKKQSRQNE
;
A
#
# COMPACT_ATOMS: atom_id res chain seq x y z
N MET A 1 -51.28 11.48 50.39
CA MET A 1 -49.95 11.50 51.06
C MET A 1 -49.16 10.29 50.60
N LYS A 2 -47.85 10.51 50.43
CA LYS A 2 -46.84 9.57 49.92
C LYS A 2 -46.81 8.29 50.75
N ASN A 3 -46.49 7.16 50.12
CA ASN A 3 -45.20 6.54 50.38
C ASN A 3 -44.76 5.59 49.25
N LYS A 4 -43.64 5.98 48.61
CA LYS A 4 -42.66 5.11 47.95
C LYS A 4 -42.13 4.12 49.01
N ILE A 5 -41.65 2.94 48.64
CA ILE A 5 -40.23 2.64 48.35
C ILE A 5 -40.22 1.14 48.01
N SER A 6 -39.94 0.75 46.76
CA SER A 6 -38.64 0.32 46.20
C SER A 6 -38.56 -1.22 46.09
N LYS A 7 -38.61 -1.84 44.90
CA LYS A 7 -37.53 -2.05 43.90
C LYS A 7 -36.33 -2.78 44.53
N LYS A 8 -35.86 -3.96 44.09
CA LYS A 8 -35.79 -4.67 42.78
C LYS A 8 -35.69 -6.18 43.07
N GLU A 9 -36.40 -7.12 42.41
CA GLU A 9 -36.26 -7.60 41.01
C GLU A 9 -34.85 -8.16 40.71
N LYS A 10 -34.59 -9.30 40.08
CA LYS A 10 -35.29 -10.30 39.22
C LYS A 10 -34.15 -11.28 38.80
N LEU A 11 -34.29 -12.48 38.23
CA LEU A 11 -35.35 -13.43 37.89
C LEU A 11 -34.56 -14.58 37.23
N VAL A 12 -34.64 -15.79 37.77
CA VAL A 12 -34.08 -17.02 37.18
C VAL A 12 -35.22 -17.71 36.43
N ILE A 13 -35.13 -17.84 35.11
CA ILE A 13 -36.01 -18.70 34.28
C ILE A 13 -35.14 -19.14 33.09
N GLY A 14 -34.91 -20.42 32.80
CA GLY A 14 -35.76 -21.60 32.97
C GLY A 14 -36.33 -21.98 31.59
N ILE A 15 -35.54 -22.70 30.80
CA ILE A 15 -35.86 -23.11 29.42
C ILE A 15 -36.81 -24.31 29.45
N THR A 16 -37.99 -24.23 28.82
CA THR A 16 -38.71 -25.39 28.27
C THR A 16 -39.71 -24.97 27.20
N ALA A 17 -39.39 -25.25 25.93
CA ALA A 17 -40.30 -25.80 24.92
C ALA A 17 -39.52 -26.04 23.61
N GLY A 18 -39.31 -27.31 23.24
CA GLY A 18 -38.85 -27.71 21.90
C GLY A 18 -39.88 -27.29 20.83
N THR A 19 -39.52 -27.04 19.57
CA THR A 19 -38.54 -27.76 18.76
C THR A 19 -37.97 -26.80 17.70
N LEU A 20 -36.64 -26.79 17.61
CA LEU A 20 -35.84 -26.09 16.61
C LEU A 20 -36.06 -26.67 15.21
N VAL A 21 -36.23 -25.83 14.19
CA VAL A 21 -35.33 -25.72 13.02
C VAL A 21 -35.59 -24.35 12.37
N ALA A 22 -34.76 -23.36 12.65
CA ALA A 22 -34.58 -22.20 11.77
C ALA A 22 -33.11 -22.21 11.35
N LEU A 23 -32.92 -22.35 10.04
CA LEU A 23 -31.65 -22.35 9.34
C LEU A 23 -30.75 -21.23 9.86
N ALA A 24 -29.63 -21.60 10.48
CA ALA A 24 -28.57 -20.68 10.83
C ALA A 24 -27.89 -20.19 9.55
N VAL A 25 -28.11 -18.93 9.17
CA VAL A 25 -27.13 -18.21 8.36
C VAL A 25 -25.98 -17.89 9.31
N SER A 26 -24.97 -18.72 9.29
CA SER A 26 -23.71 -18.53 10.00
C SER A 26 -22.95 -17.36 9.39
N ILE A 27 -23.27 -16.14 9.81
CA ILE A 27 -22.28 -15.07 9.82
C ILE A 27 -21.32 -15.46 10.93
N LEU A 28 -20.15 -15.95 10.54
CA LEU A 28 -19.02 -16.16 11.43
C LEU A 28 -18.58 -14.79 11.95
N THR A 29 -19.25 -14.27 12.96
CA THR A 29 -18.73 -13.16 13.75
C THR A 29 -17.52 -13.74 14.49
N ILE A 30 -16.33 -13.54 13.94
CA ILE A 30 -15.09 -13.71 14.69
C ILE A 30 -15.16 -12.70 15.83
N LYS A 31 -15.74 -13.12 16.97
CA LYS A 31 -15.45 -12.50 18.25
C LYS A 31 -14.01 -12.86 18.55
N LEU A 32 -13.10 -12.02 18.09
CA LEU A 32 -11.79 -11.86 18.68
C LEU A 32 -12.03 -11.48 20.15
N THR A 33 -12.08 -12.51 21.01
CA THR A 33 -11.80 -12.32 22.43
C THR A 33 -10.32 -12.01 22.54
N THR A 34 -9.96 -10.76 22.28
CA THR A 34 -8.65 -10.22 22.65
C THR A 34 -8.61 -10.21 24.16
N GLY A 35 -7.75 -11.06 24.72
CA GLY A 35 -7.40 -11.03 26.13
C GLY A 35 -6.95 -9.63 26.53
N THR A 36 -7.58 -9.12 27.58
CA THR A 36 -7.07 -8.18 28.58
C THR A 36 -6.05 -7.14 28.11
N ASP A 37 -6.56 -5.92 27.98
CA ASP A 37 -5.88 -4.63 28.10
C ASP A 37 -4.64 -4.64 29.02
N LYS A 38 -3.44 -4.75 28.44
CA LYS A 38 -2.18 -4.48 29.15
C LYS A 38 -1.34 -3.35 28.55
N TYR A 39 -1.72 -2.81 27.39
CA TYR A 39 -0.93 -1.78 26.70
C TYR A 39 -1.84 -0.66 26.17
N THR A 40 -2.39 0.14 27.08
CA THR A 40 -3.25 1.29 26.76
C THR A 40 -2.48 2.58 26.47
N ASN A 41 -1.17 2.64 26.77
CA ASN A 41 -0.29 3.78 26.47
C ASN A 41 0.83 3.35 25.51
N ILE A 42 0.50 3.16 24.24
CA ILE A 42 1.51 3.09 23.17
C ILE A 42 1.52 4.47 22.51
N GLU A 43 2.48 5.29 22.91
CA GLU A 43 2.76 6.55 22.23
C GLU A 43 3.55 6.26 20.95
N VAL A 44 3.22 7.01 19.91
CA VAL A 44 3.94 7.03 18.63
C VAL A 44 4.64 8.38 18.55
N SER A 45 5.96 8.38 18.46
CA SER A 45 6.72 9.63 18.32
C SER A 45 6.78 10.10 16.86
N GLU A 46 7.04 11.39 16.64
CA GLU A 46 7.26 11.93 15.29
C GLU A 46 8.46 11.26 14.59
N SER A 47 9.50 10.87 15.33
CA SER A 47 10.64 10.14 14.77
C SER A 47 10.26 8.73 14.30
N GLU A 48 9.33 8.06 14.99
CA GLU A 48 8.81 6.75 14.58
C GLU A 48 7.94 6.88 13.33
N ILE A 49 7.11 7.92 13.25
CA ILE A 49 6.35 8.26 12.04
C ILE A 49 7.30 8.47 10.86
N GLN A 50 8.37 9.24 11.05
CA GLN A 50 9.34 9.50 9.99
C GLN A 50 10.08 8.23 9.55
N GLN A 51 10.51 7.39 10.49
CA GLN A 51 11.13 6.09 10.16
C GLN A 51 10.18 5.16 9.41
N TYR A 52 8.93 5.07 9.85
CA TYR A 52 7.93 4.28 9.15
C TYR A 52 7.59 4.85 7.78
N LYS A 53 7.53 6.18 7.61
CA LYS A 53 7.40 6.83 6.30
C LYS A 53 8.59 6.52 5.40
N GLU A 54 9.81 6.43 5.92
CA GLU A 54 10.98 6.02 5.14
C GLU A 54 10.91 4.54 4.76
N ILE A 55 10.50 3.66 5.68
CA ILE A 55 10.37 2.23 5.41
C ILE A 55 9.26 2.00 4.38
N ILE A 56 8.06 2.57 4.58
CA ILE A 56 6.89 2.45 3.71
C ILE A 56 7.11 3.20 2.40
N GLY A 57 7.72 4.38 2.43
CA GLY A 57 8.14 5.12 1.25
C GLY A 57 9.11 4.34 0.36
N ASN A 58 9.96 3.50 0.98
CA ASN A 58 10.88 2.62 0.26
C ASN A 58 10.27 1.26 -0.13
N SER A 59 9.21 0.78 0.55
CA SER A 59 8.71 -0.60 0.39
C SER A 59 7.28 -0.72 -0.12
N MET A 60 6.47 0.33 -0.01
CA MET A 60 5.05 0.35 -0.36
C MET A 60 4.69 1.45 -1.35
N ASP A 61 5.46 2.54 -1.44
CA ASP A 61 5.18 3.58 -2.44
C ASP A 61 5.34 3.03 -3.86
N VAL A 62 4.45 3.46 -4.75
CA VAL A 62 4.49 3.07 -6.15
C VAL A 62 5.23 4.15 -6.94
N LYS A 63 6.44 3.82 -7.41
CA LYS A 63 7.23 4.65 -8.32
C LYS A 63 6.71 4.48 -9.74
N LYS A 64 5.82 5.37 -10.17
CA LYS A 64 5.11 5.29 -11.46
C LYS A 64 5.98 5.82 -12.59
N SER A 65 6.20 4.99 -13.60
CA SER A 65 7.01 5.35 -14.77
C SER A 65 6.39 4.86 -16.07
N ILE A 66 6.80 5.45 -17.18
CA ILE A 66 6.65 4.84 -18.50
C ILE A 66 7.96 4.12 -18.80
N LEU A 67 7.89 2.82 -19.00
CA LEU A 67 9.02 1.97 -19.39
C LEU A 67 8.75 1.37 -20.77
N ILE A 68 9.71 1.52 -21.68
CA ILE A 68 9.66 0.95 -23.03
C ILE A 68 10.98 0.25 -23.28
N LEU A 69 10.93 -1.01 -23.68
CA LEU A 69 12.08 -1.88 -23.90
C LEU A 69 12.38 -2.04 -25.39
N PHE A 70 13.66 -2.10 -25.74
CA PHE A 70 14.16 -2.24 -27.09
C PHE A 70 15.25 -3.32 -27.12
N ASP A 71 15.35 -4.01 -28.26
CA ASP A 71 16.33 -5.09 -28.44
C ASP A 71 17.74 -4.54 -28.68
N SER A 72 17.86 -3.29 -29.13
CA SER A 72 19.13 -2.63 -29.41
C SER A 72 19.23 -1.23 -28.81
N TYR A 73 20.47 -0.82 -28.55
CA TYR A 73 20.80 0.51 -28.07
C TYR A 73 20.33 1.58 -29.07
N ASP A 74 20.62 1.37 -30.36
CA ASP A 74 20.34 2.33 -31.43
C ASP A 74 18.85 2.58 -31.60
N GLU A 75 18.01 1.54 -31.56
CA GLU A 75 16.55 1.68 -31.61
C GLU A 75 16.01 2.46 -30.39
N CYS A 76 16.55 2.19 -29.20
CA CYS A 76 16.17 2.93 -28.00
C CYS A 76 16.60 4.40 -28.10
N MET A 77 17.79 4.66 -28.64
CA MET A 77 18.32 6.01 -28.80
C MET A 77 17.50 6.81 -29.81
N GLU A 78 17.18 6.22 -30.96
CA GLU A 78 16.29 6.83 -31.97
C GLU A 78 14.93 7.18 -31.34
N PHE A 79 14.37 6.28 -30.54
CA PHE A 79 13.12 6.55 -29.84
C PHE A 79 13.24 7.73 -28.86
N ILE A 80 14.32 7.79 -28.07
CA ILE A 80 14.58 8.88 -27.12
C ILE A 80 14.61 10.23 -27.86
N GLU A 81 15.33 10.31 -28.97
CA GLU A 81 15.49 11.53 -29.75
C GLU A 81 14.19 11.99 -30.40
N GLU A 82 13.43 11.06 -30.99
CA GLU A 82 12.21 11.39 -31.73
C GLU A 82 10.99 11.61 -30.83
N HIS A 83 10.90 10.88 -29.73
CA HIS A 83 9.65 10.72 -28.96
C HIS A 83 9.80 10.94 -27.46
N GLY A 84 11.02 11.07 -26.93
CA GLY A 84 11.24 11.10 -25.48
C GLY A 84 10.53 12.25 -24.75
N LEU A 85 10.35 13.40 -25.41
CA LEU A 85 9.64 14.57 -24.88
C LEU A 85 8.11 14.49 -24.95
N LYS A 86 7.55 13.49 -25.66
CA LYS A 86 6.09 13.39 -25.82
C LYS A 86 5.42 13.17 -24.46
N GLU A 87 4.17 13.58 -24.34
CA GLU A 87 3.36 13.36 -23.13
C GLU A 87 3.18 11.86 -22.90
N ASN A 88 2.70 11.15 -23.94
CA ASN A 88 2.46 9.71 -23.97
C ASN A 88 3.40 8.98 -24.98
N PRO A 89 4.69 8.81 -24.66
CA PRO A 89 5.65 8.14 -25.53
C PRO A 89 5.30 6.66 -25.78
N HIS A 90 4.61 6.00 -24.86
CA HIS A 90 4.17 4.61 -25.02
C HIS A 90 3.10 4.42 -26.12
N GLU A 91 2.37 5.47 -26.50
CA GLU A 91 1.35 5.40 -27.56
C GLU A 91 1.94 5.35 -28.98
N GLN A 92 3.27 5.49 -29.13
CA GLN A 92 3.92 5.50 -30.45
C GLN A 92 4.01 4.12 -31.10
N GLY A 93 3.72 3.04 -30.36
CA GLY A 93 3.77 1.67 -30.89
C GLY A 93 5.16 1.18 -31.26
N LYS A 94 6.22 1.81 -30.72
CA LYS A 94 7.62 1.40 -30.85
C LYS A 94 8.08 0.71 -29.55
N GLY A 95 8.89 -0.33 -29.67
CA GLY A 95 9.42 -1.11 -28.54
C GLY A 95 8.37 -1.98 -27.83
N THR A 96 8.80 -2.64 -26.77
CA THR A 96 7.96 -3.50 -25.92
C THR A 96 7.59 -2.76 -24.64
N ILE A 97 6.29 -2.60 -24.39
CA ILE A 97 5.77 -1.96 -23.18
C ILE A 97 5.32 -3.06 -22.21
N PRO A 98 5.93 -3.17 -21.02
CA PRO A 98 5.46 -4.12 -20.02
C PRO A 98 4.04 -3.73 -19.58
N TYR A 99 3.06 -4.57 -19.89
CA TYR A 99 1.65 -4.25 -19.66
C TYR A 99 1.34 -4.17 -18.15
N MET A 100 0.74 -3.05 -17.73
CA MET A 100 0.22 -2.86 -16.38
C MET A 100 -1.24 -2.34 -16.46
N PRO A 101 -2.16 -2.85 -15.63
CA PRO A 101 -3.60 -2.53 -15.71
C PRO A 101 -3.95 -1.04 -15.53
N ASP A 102 -3.07 -0.30 -14.87
CA ASP A 102 -3.20 1.10 -14.48
C ASP A 102 -2.39 2.05 -15.40
N GLY A 103 -1.78 1.50 -16.46
CA GLY A 103 -1.12 2.27 -17.52
C GLY A 103 0.30 2.75 -17.20
N PHE A 104 0.86 2.38 -16.04
CA PHE A 104 2.23 2.75 -15.66
C PHE A 104 3.01 1.57 -15.11
N TYR A 105 4.32 1.62 -15.26
CA TYR A 105 5.22 0.59 -14.75
C TYR A 105 5.74 0.99 -13.36
N ASN A 106 5.52 0.11 -12.38
CA ASN A 106 6.11 0.24 -11.04
C ASN A 106 7.56 -0.23 -11.08
N ILE A 107 8.50 0.68 -10.82
CA ILE A 107 9.93 0.36 -10.85
C ILE A 107 10.50 -0.12 -9.52
N VAL A 108 9.73 -0.14 -8.43
CA VAL A 108 10.23 -0.61 -7.13
C VAL A 108 10.80 -2.04 -7.24
N GLY A 109 11.90 -2.26 -6.53
CA GLY A 109 12.72 -3.47 -6.56
C GLY A 109 13.68 -3.57 -7.75
N LYS A 110 13.89 -2.50 -8.53
CA LYS A 110 14.69 -2.53 -9.77
C LYS A 110 15.81 -1.49 -9.68
N SER A 111 16.84 -1.82 -8.91
CA SER A 111 17.90 -0.90 -8.48
C SER A 111 18.40 0.06 -9.57
N LYS A 112 18.79 -0.45 -10.75
CA LYS A 112 19.25 0.40 -11.86
C LYS A 112 18.21 1.42 -12.37
N LEU A 113 16.94 1.04 -12.41
CA LEU A 113 15.86 1.91 -12.87
C LEU A 113 15.46 2.91 -11.77
N GLU A 114 15.52 2.47 -10.51
CA GLU A 114 15.28 3.33 -9.35
C GLU A 114 16.33 4.41 -9.18
N GLU A 115 17.61 4.10 -9.42
CA GLU A 115 18.68 5.09 -9.41
C GLU A 115 18.40 6.26 -10.35
N PHE A 116 17.97 5.98 -11.59
CA PHE A 116 17.55 7.03 -12.52
C PHE A 116 16.31 7.77 -12.01
N PHE A 117 15.29 7.02 -11.58
CA PHE A 117 14.02 7.59 -11.18
C PHE A 117 14.14 8.55 -10.00
N ASP A 118 14.91 8.18 -8.97
CA ASP A 118 15.08 8.98 -7.77
C ASP A 118 15.87 10.26 -8.05
N ALA A 119 16.72 10.25 -9.07
CA ALA A 119 17.45 11.43 -9.55
C ALA A 119 16.63 12.33 -10.49
N ALA A 120 15.64 11.78 -11.19
CA ALA A 120 14.80 12.49 -12.15
C ALA A 120 13.68 13.27 -11.47
N ILE A 121 13.23 14.37 -12.09
CA ILE A 121 11.98 15.05 -11.69
C ILE A 121 10.76 14.49 -12.45
N ASP A 122 9.55 14.76 -11.96
CA ASP A 122 8.32 14.30 -12.62
C ASP A 122 8.21 14.86 -14.06
N GLY A 123 7.96 13.98 -15.02
CA GLY A 123 7.96 14.28 -16.45
C GLY A 123 9.31 14.15 -17.15
N GLU A 124 10.42 14.04 -16.40
CA GLU A 124 11.75 13.82 -16.96
C GLU A 124 11.92 12.38 -17.45
N TYR A 125 12.78 12.21 -18.46
CA TYR A 125 13.04 10.94 -19.12
C TYR A 125 14.54 10.77 -19.42
N THR A 126 14.94 9.51 -19.59
CA THR A 126 16.31 9.10 -19.90
C THR A 126 16.82 9.72 -21.20
N LYS A 127 17.97 10.38 -21.15
CA LYS A 127 18.63 10.95 -22.34
C LYS A 127 19.51 9.94 -23.08
N GLU A 128 19.85 8.85 -22.40
CA GLU A 128 20.58 7.71 -22.96
C GLU A 128 19.86 6.41 -22.57
N PRO A 129 19.89 5.37 -23.41
CA PRO A 129 19.32 4.07 -23.09
C PRO A 129 19.92 3.46 -21.82
N ILE A 130 19.06 2.96 -20.92
CA ILE A 130 19.51 2.19 -19.74
C ILE A 130 19.49 0.70 -20.09
N GLU A 131 20.61 0.00 -19.84
CA GLU A 131 20.65 -1.46 -20.00
C GLU A 131 19.95 -2.16 -18.82
N TYR A 132 18.91 -2.94 -19.14
CA TYR A 132 18.10 -3.68 -18.19
C TYR A 132 17.72 -5.07 -18.72
N SER A 133 18.13 -6.12 -18.00
CA SER A 133 17.87 -7.54 -18.34
C SER A 133 18.24 -7.94 -19.78
N GLY A 134 19.37 -7.42 -20.29
CA GLY A 134 19.84 -7.72 -21.65
C GLY A 134 19.12 -6.96 -22.77
N MET A 135 18.27 -6.00 -22.40
CA MET A 135 17.60 -5.06 -23.30
C MET A 135 18.00 -3.63 -22.98
N TYR A 136 17.58 -2.69 -23.82
CA TYR A 136 17.76 -1.26 -23.61
C TYR A 136 16.41 -0.61 -23.34
N CYS A 137 16.36 0.33 -22.39
CA CYS A 137 15.09 0.93 -22.02
C CYS A 137 15.09 2.45 -22.00
N TYR A 138 13.98 2.98 -22.51
CA TYR A 138 13.50 4.33 -22.26
C TYR A 138 12.73 4.33 -20.96
N LEU A 139 13.02 5.28 -20.07
CA LEU A 139 12.31 5.46 -18.81
C LEU A 139 11.90 6.92 -18.65
N LYS A 140 10.61 7.17 -18.39
CA LYS A 140 10.07 8.49 -18.01
C LYS A 140 9.42 8.42 -16.65
N ARG A 141 9.81 9.31 -15.75
CA ARG A 141 9.22 9.44 -14.43
C ARG A 141 7.86 10.12 -14.53
N LEU A 142 6.84 9.53 -13.90
CA LEU A 142 5.50 10.14 -13.80
C LEU A 142 5.24 10.68 -12.39
N GLY A 143 5.75 10.01 -11.36
CA GLY A 143 5.63 10.44 -9.98
C GLY A 143 5.57 9.28 -8.99
N VAL A 144 5.47 9.60 -7.71
CA VAL A 144 5.33 8.63 -6.62
C VAL A 144 3.89 8.67 -6.11
N ASN A 145 3.30 7.49 -5.91
CA ASN A 145 2.00 7.36 -5.27
C ASN A 145 2.15 6.57 -3.97
N SER A 146 1.97 7.24 -2.84
CA SER A 146 2.07 6.60 -1.53
C SER A 146 0.79 5.84 -1.21
N ILE A 147 0.93 4.60 -0.77
CA ILE A 147 -0.24 3.75 -0.43
C ILE A 147 -0.91 4.23 0.87
N ILE A 148 -0.15 4.88 1.75
CA ILE A 148 -0.65 5.43 3.02
C ILE A 148 -0.45 6.95 2.99
N GLU A 149 -1.50 7.67 2.61
CA GLU A 149 -1.50 9.13 2.59
C GLU A 149 -1.93 9.74 3.93
N ASP A 150 -2.70 8.99 4.74
CA ASP A 150 -3.22 9.45 6.02
C ASP A 150 -2.27 9.14 7.19
N GLU A 151 -1.85 10.19 7.89
CA GLU A 151 -1.01 10.09 9.07
C GLU A 151 -1.70 9.32 10.21
N GLU A 152 -3.02 9.36 10.32
CA GLU A 152 -3.75 8.62 11.35
C GLU A 152 -3.79 7.12 11.06
N GLU A 153 -3.91 6.72 9.80
CA GLU A 153 -3.76 5.31 9.39
C GLU A 153 -2.34 4.81 9.63
N LEU A 154 -1.34 5.64 9.32
CA LEU A 154 0.06 5.34 9.61
C LEU A 154 0.32 5.16 11.11
N LYS A 155 -0.19 6.07 11.95
CA LYS A 155 -0.08 5.96 13.42
C LYS A 155 -0.72 4.68 13.91
N LYS A 156 -1.90 4.32 13.38
CA LYS A 156 -2.60 3.09 13.75
C LYS A 156 -1.78 1.85 13.39
N LEU A 157 -1.18 1.82 12.20
CA LEU A 157 -0.29 0.74 11.77
C LEU A 157 0.91 0.59 12.71
N ILE A 158 1.59 1.70 13.06
CA ILE A 158 2.72 1.70 14.01
C ILE A 158 2.28 1.20 15.39
N MET A 159 1.11 1.61 15.86
CA MET A 159 0.57 1.15 17.14
C MET A 159 0.27 -0.36 17.14
N GLU A 160 -0.26 -0.89 16.04
CA GLU A 160 -0.55 -2.32 15.90
C GLU A 160 0.73 -3.16 15.88
N ASP A 161 1.75 -2.75 15.13
CA ASP A 161 3.04 -3.44 15.08
C ASP A 161 3.75 -3.45 16.45
N LYS A 162 3.71 -2.31 17.17
CA LYS A 162 4.23 -2.21 18.55
C LYS A 162 3.46 -3.12 19.53
N LYS A 163 2.15 -3.26 19.38
CA LYS A 163 1.35 -4.21 20.21
C LYS A 163 1.78 -5.64 19.94
N GLN A 164 1.96 -6.00 18.68
CA GLN A 164 2.28 -7.36 18.27
C GLN A 164 3.71 -7.75 18.70
N SER A 165 4.68 -6.84 18.56
CA SER A 165 6.05 -7.04 19.03
C SER A 165 6.13 -7.31 20.54
N ARG A 166 5.36 -6.56 21.35
CA ARG A 166 5.30 -6.73 22.81
C ARG A 166 4.54 -7.99 23.28
N GLN A 167 3.74 -8.60 22.41
CA GLN A 167 3.06 -9.87 22.71
C GLN A 167 3.94 -11.10 22.40
N ASN A 168 4.98 -10.91 21.59
CA ASN A 168 5.92 -11.96 21.19
C ASN A 168 7.23 -11.96 22.02
N GLU A 169 7.39 -10.99 22.93
CA GLU A 169 8.40 -10.98 24.01
C GLU A 169 7.90 -11.74 25.25
#